data_AF-A0A7J2VVR7-F1
#
_entry.id   AF-A0A7J2VVR7-F1
#
_cell.length_a   1.000
_cell.length_b   1.000
_cell.length_c   1.000
_cell.angle_alpha   90.00
_cell.angle_beta   90.00
_cell.angle_gamma   90.00
#
_symmetry.space_group_name_H-M   'P 1'
#
loop_
_entity.id
_entity.type
_entity.pdbx_description
1 polymer ?
#
loop_
_entity_poly.entity_id
_entity_poly.type
_entity_poly.pdbx_seq_one_letter_code
_entity_poly.pdbx_strand_id
1 'polypeptide(L)'
;MIDVIDKIVTKDIKTISGGEAIEIVKWIRENLQDVEKISLLLRKNPQTIIIFRLLTNLTRQSFSRKLNISFDSLKKAENDGKIRIETVINWSEKVSKILRSQPIDWDFGKFKRIWEDNKKKNFEDFNTQIFNRLRDEFSKLNLPNDLRRCNNEEFIRVFRWLKEKIDEVGMCEELLKVEPQLLLILRTSLGLSQKEFANKIGKTFRWVRDIDSKRRFLEDPQTIGRVLEGLSKLSIEMREDVALATWSRFKIAAHESMREFEKKSLVEFKKEDIEELFEKVKNETNDFTSVPLELLINCPSSLLIFRLGMGMGIKKFSSLIGINERWLRKIESSQGGMSLRNATRMKEILENLLKDKKIDKEAVVRNFIKFKNFIASSVNNLTGIKLAEKAPLTNDEKIVMGALQKMGIDFQTHSTLQLHTGKFVNVDFTIRKDKTIFVIEVFSLSKMGRIATLKISDIDHRFRGLKMNNPNIKTIMIISSKEKELSKIIAEKAKMETFDTDFILTIDEVEKIASLVT
;
A
#
# COMPACT_ATOMS: atom_id res chain seq x y z
N MET A 1 55.29 16.13 10.78
CA MET A 1 54.39 15.17 10.10
C MET A 1 52.98 15.74 9.87
N ILE A 2 52.40 16.50 10.82
CA ILE A 2 51.06 17.13 10.69
C ILE A 2 50.96 18.05 9.46
N ASP A 3 51.97 18.91 9.21
CA ASP A 3 51.95 19.85 8.07
C ASP A 3 51.99 19.18 6.69
N VAL A 4 52.53 17.96 6.59
CA VAL A 4 52.62 17.22 5.33
C VAL A 4 51.28 16.60 4.99
N ILE A 5 50.62 15.97 5.96
CA ILE A 5 49.29 15.38 5.77
C ILE A 5 48.27 16.48 5.45
N ASP A 6 48.32 17.60 6.16
CA ASP A 6 47.42 18.72 5.94
C ASP A 6 47.51 19.27 4.50
N LYS A 7 48.71 19.38 3.93
CA LYS A 7 48.91 19.79 2.54
C LYS A 7 48.43 18.76 1.51
N ILE A 8 48.46 17.48 1.85
CA ILE A 8 48.01 16.43 0.94
C ILE A 8 46.48 16.36 0.94
N VAL A 9 45.84 16.41 2.11
CA VAL A 9 44.38 16.21 2.23
C VAL A 9 43.56 17.38 1.71
N THR A 10 44.15 18.55 1.51
CA THR A 10 43.51 19.68 0.82
C THR A 10 43.36 19.47 -0.69
N LYS A 11 44.04 18.47 -1.28
CA LYS A 11 43.92 18.12 -2.69
C LYS A 11 42.75 17.17 -2.91
N ASP A 12 42.26 17.05 -4.15
CA ASP A 12 41.41 15.93 -4.54
C ASP A 12 42.18 14.62 -4.35
N ILE A 13 41.70 13.78 -3.44
CA ILE A 13 42.37 12.53 -3.04
C ILE A 13 42.53 11.59 -4.24
N LYS A 14 41.69 11.65 -5.27
CA LYS A 14 41.86 10.81 -6.46
C LYS A 14 43.06 11.22 -7.32
N THR A 15 43.54 12.45 -7.16
CA THR A 15 44.61 13.02 -7.99
C THR A 15 46.00 12.89 -7.37
N ILE A 16 46.11 12.63 -6.06
CA ILE A 16 47.40 12.53 -5.37
C ILE A 16 48.24 11.35 -5.88
N SER A 17 49.56 11.49 -5.79
CA SER A 17 50.51 10.44 -6.17
C SER A 17 50.48 9.27 -5.19
N GLY A 18 50.92 8.07 -5.62
CA GLY A 18 51.06 6.93 -4.70
C GLY A 18 52.03 7.18 -3.54
N GLY A 19 53.01 8.09 -3.70
CA GLY A 19 53.88 8.53 -2.61
C GLY A 19 53.12 9.31 -1.54
N GLU A 20 52.30 10.28 -1.95
CA GLU A 20 51.44 11.04 -1.03
C GLU A 20 50.38 10.16 -0.36
N ALA A 21 49.82 9.18 -1.08
CA ALA A 21 48.91 8.22 -0.50
C ALA A 21 49.58 7.36 0.59
N ILE A 22 50.83 6.95 0.39
CA ILE A 22 51.62 6.24 1.42
C ILE A 22 51.81 7.10 2.67
N GLU A 23 52.08 8.40 2.53
CA GLU A 23 52.24 9.28 3.69
C GLU A 23 50.96 9.33 4.53
N ILE A 24 49.78 9.38 3.90
CA ILE A 24 48.50 9.26 4.62
C ILE A 24 48.37 7.89 5.29
N VAL A 25 48.74 6.80 4.62
CA VAL A 25 48.68 5.45 5.21
C VAL A 25 49.60 5.30 6.42
N LYS A 26 50.83 5.82 6.37
CA LYS A 26 51.76 5.83 7.51
C LYS A 26 51.15 6.59 8.69
N TRP A 27 50.57 7.76 8.42
CA TRP A 27 49.89 8.53 9.44
C TRP A 27 48.67 7.79 10.03
N ILE A 28 47.87 7.10 9.20
CA ILE A 28 46.76 6.25 9.67
C ILE A 28 47.29 5.14 10.58
N ARG A 29 48.40 4.48 10.22
CA ARG A 29 49.00 3.41 11.01
C ARG A 29 49.41 3.89 12.40
N GLU A 30 50.02 5.07 12.50
CA GLU A 30 50.46 5.67 13.77
C GLU A 30 49.29 6.14 14.64
N ASN A 31 48.15 6.49 14.04
CA ASN A 31 47.01 7.10 14.73
C ASN A 31 45.77 6.20 14.76
N LEU A 32 45.91 4.90 14.47
CA LEU A 32 44.80 3.94 14.37
C LEU A 32 43.96 3.81 15.65
N GLN A 33 44.58 4.11 16.80
CA GLN A 33 43.92 4.05 18.11
C GLN A 33 43.14 5.33 18.45
N ASP A 34 43.34 6.41 17.70
CA ASP A 34 42.83 7.74 17.98
C ASP A 34 41.68 8.09 17.02
N VAL A 35 40.44 7.86 17.47
CA VAL A 35 39.24 8.11 16.67
C VAL A 35 39.09 9.59 16.34
N GLU A 36 39.51 10.50 17.23
CA GLU A 36 39.43 11.94 17.01
C GLU A 36 40.32 12.38 15.85
N LYS A 37 41.53 11.82 15.76
CA LYS A 37 42.42 12.06 14.62
C LYS A 37 41.84 11.51 13.32
N ILE A 38 41.29 10.29 13.32
CA ILE A 38 40.61 9.75 12.13
C ILE A 38 39.40 10.61 11.72
N SER A 39 38.66 11.14 12.70
CA SER A 39 37.60 12.12 12.46
C SER A 39 38.11 13.41 11.85
N LEU A 40 39.23 13.95 12.34
CA LEU A 40 39.83 15.16 11.78
C LEU A 40 40.21 14.95 10.31
N LEU A 41 40.78 13.79 9.96
CA LEU A 41 41.15 13.44 8.58
C LEU A 41 39.93 13.42 7.66
N LEU A 42 38.86 12.70 8.04
CA LEU A 42 37.62 12.61 7.27
C LEU A 42 36.85 13.94 7.21
N ARG A 43 36.96 14.79 8.24
CA ARG A 43 36.37 16.14 8.24
C ARG A 43 37.09 17.08 7.27
N LYS A 44 38.43 17.03 7.24
CA LYS A 44 39.23 17.85 6.32
C LYS A 44 38.98 17.47 4.87
N ASN A 45 38.92 16.16 4.58
CA ASN A 45 38.56 15.68 3.26
C ASN A 45 37.83 14.33 3.34
N PRO A 46 36.51 14.29 3.06
CA PRO A 46 35.73 13.06 3.07
C PRO A 46 36.22 11.98 2.08
N GLN A 47 36.90 12.36 0.99
CA GLN A 47 37.43 11.42 0.00
C GLN A 47 38.55 10.54 0.57
N THR A 48 39.15 10.92 1.71
CA THR A 48 40.13 10.06 2.41
C THR A 48 39.55 8.70 2.80
N ILE A 49 38.22 8.56 2.79
CA ILE A 49 37.51 7.28 2.91
C ILE A 49 37.95 6.23 1.87
N ILE A 50 38.41 6.65 0.69
CA ILE A 50 38.97 5.78 -0.35
C ILE A 50 40.21 5.03 0.17
N ILE A 51 41.07 5.71 0.92
CA ILE A 51 42.31 5.12 1.46
C ILE A 51 41.96 4.02 2.45
N PHE A 52 41.01 4.26 3.35
CA PHE A 52 40.53 3.25 4.29
C PHE A 52 39.93 2.04 3.57
N ARG A 53 39.14 2.26 2.52
CA ARG A 53 38.58 1.18 1.70
C ARG A 53 39.67 0.33 1.06
N LEU A 54 40.65 0.95 0.42
CA LEU A 54 41.74 0.25 -0.25
C LEU A 54 42.65 -0.49 0.75
N LEU A 55 42.90 0.07 1.93
CA LEU A 55 43.64 -0.62 3.01
C LEU A 55 42.95 -1.90 3.46
N THR A 56 41.62 -1.91 3.47
CA THR A 56 40.85 -3.14 3.79
C THR A 56 40.71 -4.10 2.61
N ASN A 57 41.18 -3.74 1.42
CA ASN A 57 40.99 -4.48 0.17
C ASN A 57 39.52 -4.83 -0.11
N LEU A 58 38.60 -3.93 0.23
CA LEU A 58 37.16 -4.12 0.04
C LEU A 58 36.65 -3.33 -1.17
N THR A 59 35.68 -3.90 -1.89
CA THR A 59 34.88 -3.14 -2.86
C THR A 59 34.06 -2.06 -2.16
N ARG A 60 33.58 -1.02 -2.86
CA ARG A 60 32.77 0.05 -2.24
C ARG A 60 31.53 -0.53 -1.58
N GLN A 61 30.90 -1.52 -2.23
CA GLN A 61 29.75 -2.27 -1.72
C GLN A 61 30.09 -3.03 -0.42
N SER A 62 31.19 -3.77 -0.42
CA SER A 62 31.59 -4.58 0.74
C SER A 62 32.00 -3.68 1.90
N PHE A 63 32.67 -2.58 1.60
CA PHE A 63 33.09 -1.58 2.56
C PHE A 63 31.89 -0.87 3.21
N SER A 64 30.90 -0.42 2.41
CA SER A 64 29.69 0.22 2.95
C SER A 64 28.87 -0.73 3.83
N ARG A 65 28.72 -1.99 3.42
CA ARG A 65 28.06 -3.03 4.23
C ARG A 65 28.80 -3.28 5.54
N LYS A 66 30.13 -3.38 5.50
CA LYS A 66 30.94 -3.66 6.69
C LYS A 66 30.94 -2.50 7.68
N LEU A 67 30.90 -1.27 7.17
CA LEU A 67 30.70 -0.06 7.97
C LEU A 67 29.24 0.13 8.41
N ASN A 68 28.28 -0.61 7.84
CA ASN A 68 26.85 -0.38 8.04
C ASN A 68 26.48 1.09 7.74
N ILE A 69 26.80 1.56 6.53
CA ILE A 69 26.49 2.90 6.01
C ILE A 69 25.81 2.79 4.63
N SER A 70 25.06 3.81 4.24
CA SER A 70 24.45 3.87 2.90
C SER A 70 25.53 3.90 1.80
N PHE A 71 25.34 3.06 0.77
CA PHE A 71 26.21 3.04 -0.40
C PHE A 71 26.25 4.39 -1.11
N ASP A 72 25.12 5.08 -1.24
CA ASP A 72 25.05 6.39 -1.89
C ASP A 72 25.77 7.46 -1.08
N SER A 73 25.71 7.38 0.25
CA SER A 73 26.45 8.29 1.12
C SER A 73 27.96 8.09 0.97
N LEU A 74 28.42 6.84 0.92
CA LEU A 74 29.81 6.51 0.65
C LEU A 74 30.24 6.98 -0.76
N LYS A 75 29.44 6.74 -1.80
CA LYS A 75 29.71 7.21 -3.16
C LYS A 75 29.82 8.73 -3.22
N LYS A 76 28.93 9.44 -2.53
CA LYS A 76 28.97 10.90 -2.41
C LYS A 76 30.25 11.38 -1.75
N ALA A 77 30.68 10.73 -0.66
CA ALA A 77 31.93 11.04 0.03
C ALA A 77 33.17 10.86 -0.86
N GLU A 78 33.24 9.75 -1.61
CA GLU A 78 34.35 9.48 -2.54
C GLU A 78 34.39 10.46 -3.73
N ASN A 79 33.29 11.19 -3.99
CA ASN A 79 33.18 12.17 -5.07
C ASN A 79 33.14 13.62 -4.55
N ASP A 80 33.81 13.89 -3.42
CA ASP A 80 33.94 15.23 -2.81
C ASP A 80 32.60 15.85 -2.31
N GLY A 81 31.60 15.03 -2.06
CA GLY A 81 30.35 15.49 -1.48
C GLY A 81 30.48 15.76 0.01
N LYS A 82 30.03 16.94 0.46
CA LYS A 82 29.99 17.31 1.89
C LYS A 82 29.18 16.29 2.71
N ILE A 83 29.76 15.89 3.85
CA ILE A 83 29.14 15.02 4.86
C ILE A 83 28.87 15.83 6.14
N ARG A 84 27.76 15.55 6.85
CA ARG A 84 27.47 16.17 8.15
C ARG A 84 28.49 15.75 9.22
N ILE A 85 28.81 16.64 10.15
CA ILE A 85 29.81 16.42 11.22
C ILE A 85 29.50 15.18 12.07
N GLU A 86 28.24 14.99 12.45
CA GLU A 86 27.77 13.82 13.23
C GLU A 86 28.02 12.50 12.48
N THR A 87 27.83 12.52 11.15
CA THR A 87 28.08 11.36 10.29
C THR A 87 29.56 11.06 10.19
N VAL A 88 30.44 12.07 10.18
CA VAL A 88 31.89 11.86 10.14
C VAL A 88 32.37 11.16 11.41
N ILE A 89 31.91 11.58 12.60
CA ILE A 89 32.27 10.93 13.87
C ILE A 89 31.86 9.45 13.85
N ASN A 90 30.61 9.18 13.48
CA ASN A 90 30.07 7.82 13.38
C ASN A 90 30.91 6.96 12.41
N TRP A 91 31.29 7.52 11.25
CA TRP A 91 32.12 6.82 10.27
C TRP A 91 33.53 6.54 10.80
N SER A 92 34.15 7.50 11.50
CA SER A 92 35.47 7.32 12.10
C SER A 92 35.51 6.20 13.13
N GLU A 93 34.49 6.09 13.98
CA GLU A 93 34.37 4.98 14.94
C GLU A 93 34.29 3.63 14.23
N LYS A 94 33.45 3.54 13.19
CA LYS A 94 33.26 2.33 12.39
C LYS A 94 34.51 1.93 11.61
N VAL A 95 35.17 2.90 10.98
CA VAL A 95 36.45 2.70 10.28
C VAL A 95 37.52 2.23 11.26
N SER A 96 37.68 2.92 12.39
CA SER A 96 38.65 2.53 13.43
C SER A 96 38.37 1.12 13.95
N LYS A 97 37.12 0.76 14.17
CA LYS A 97 36.71 -0.61 14.57
C LYS A 97 37.07 -1.64 13.50
N ILE A 98 36.82 -1.35 12.22
CA ILE A 98 37.16 -2.25 11.11
C ILE A 98 38.68 -2.46 11.02
N LEU A 99 39.44 -1.37 11.09
CA LEU A 99 40.89 -1.42 10.95
C LEU A 99 41.57 -2.14 12.13
N ARG A 100 40.96 -2.14 13.31
CA ARG A 100 41.43 -2.91 14.48
C ARG A 100 41.03 -4.39 14.43
N SER A 101 39.89 -4.70 13.82
CA SER A 101 39.33 -6.06 13.81
C SER A 101 39.77 -6.93 12.64
N GLN A 102 40.44 -6.34 11.64
CA GLN A 102 40.95 -7.06 10.48
C GLN A 102 42.48 -6.97 10.39
N PRO A 103 43.16 -8.06 9.98
CA PRO A 103 44.56 -7.98 9.63
C PRO A 103 44.71 -7.06 8.41
N ILE A 104 45.36 -5.92 8.61
CA ILE A 104 45.74 -5.00 7.53
C ILE A 104 47.13 -5.39 7.06
N ASP A 105 47.27 -5.53 5.74
CA ASP A 105 48.56 -5.66 5.11
C ASP A 105 49.23 -4.28 5.03
N TRP A 106 50.26 -4.07 5.84
CA TRP A 106 51.01 -2.82 5.91
C TRP A 106 52.19 -2.75 4.94
N ASP A 107 52.23 -3.61 3.92
CA ASP A 107 53.17 -3.48 2.81
C ASP A 107 52.85 -2.23 1.97
N PHE A 108 53.62 -1.17 2.18
CA PHE A 108 53.48 0.09 1.48
C PHE A 108 53.76 -0.02 -0.03
N GLY A 109 54.64 -0.94 -0.45
CA GLY A 109 54.95 -1.19 -1.86
C GLY A 109 53.75 -1.81 -2.58
N LYS A 110 53.11 -2.80 -1.93
CA LYS A 110 51.86 -3.41 -2.41
C LYS A 110 50.71 -2.40 -2.44
N PHE A 111 50.53 -1.61 -1.38
CA PHE A 111 49.50 -0.56 -1.35
C PHE A 111 49.70 0.45 -2.49
N LYS A 112 50.93 0.91 -2.74
CA LYS A 112 51.24 1.84 -3.82
C LYS A 112 50.81 1.29 -5.18
N ARG A 113 51.05 -0.01 -5.46
CA ARG A 113 50.60 -0.65 -6.71
C ARG A 113 49.07 -0.64 -6.81
N ILE A 114 48.37 -1.05 -5.74
CA ILE A 114 46.91 -1.05 -5.67
C ILE A 114 46.35 0.38 -5.91
N TRP A 115 46.99 1.38 -5.31
CA TRP A 115 46.62 2.78 -5.47
C TRP A 115 46.70 3.23 -6.94
N GLU A 116 47.85 3.04 -7.58
CA GLU A 116 48.05 3.45 -8.97
C GLU A 116 47.13 2.70 -9.95
N ASP A 117 46.84 1.41 -9.69
CA ASP A 117 45.91 0.64 -10.51
C ASP A 117 44.46 1.12 -10.37
N ASN A 118 44.03 1.48 -9.16
CA ASN A 118 42.70 2.06 -8.94
C ASN A 118 42.61 3.48 -9.50
N LYS A 119 43.68 4.26 -9.42
CA LYS A 119 43.76 5.61 -9.99
C LYS A 119 43.55 5.60 -11.52
N LYS A 120 44.18 4.66 -12.23
CA LYS A 120 43.95 4.44 -13.69
C LYS A 120 42.48 4.17 -14.03
N LYS A 121 41.73 3.57 -13.09
CA LYS A 121 40.30 3.24 -13.22
C LYS A 121 39.39 4.28 -12.56
N ASN A 122 39.91 5.47 -12.25
CA ASN A 122 39.20 6.54 -11.54
C ASN A 122 38.51 6.08 -10.22
N PHE A 123 39.08 5.07 -9.57
CA PHE A 123 38.54 4.43 -8.37
C PHE A 123 37.09 3.92 -8.54
N GLU A 124 36.64 3.67 -9.77
CA GLU A 124 35.40 2.93 -10.03
C GLU A 124 35.59 1.47 -9.61
N ASP A 125 34.65 0.95 -8.82
CA ASP A 125 34.64 -0.48 -8.54
C ASP A 125 33.95 -1.25 -9.67
N PHE A 126 34.35 -2.50 -9.84
CA PHE A 126 33.84 -3.42 -10.86
C PHE A 126 32.30 -3.49 -10.87
N ASN A 127 31.68 -3.44 -9.69
CA ASN A 127 30.23 -3.44 -9.53
C ASN A 127 29.57 -2.18 -10.11
N THR A 128 30.17 -1.00 -9.93
CA THR A 128 29.68 0.25 -10.53
C THR A 128 29.76 0.18 -12.05
N GLN A 129 30.83 -0.40 -12.60
CA GLN A 129 30.99 -0.58 -14.04
C GLN A 129 29.94 -1.54 -14.61
N ILE A 130 29.72 -2.68 -13.95
CA ILE A 130 28.66 -3.63 -14.32
C ILE A 130 27.30 -2.93 -14.31
N PHE A 131 26.95 -2.23 -13.23
CA PHE A 131 25.65 -1.58 -13.11
C PHE A 131 25.42 -0.53 -14.22
N ASN A 132 26.39 0.37 -14.44
CA ASN A 132 26.25 1.41 -15.46
C ASN A 132 26.10 0.80 -16.85
N ARG A 133 26.92 -0.21 -17.19
CA ARG A 133 26.83 -0.93 -18.45
C ARG A 133 25.46 -1.59 -18.64
N LEU A 134 24.98 -2.35 -17.65
CA LEU A 134 23.68 -3.03 -17.70
C LEU A 134 22.53 -2.03 -17.84
N ARG A 135 22.58 -0.91 -17.12
CA ARG A 135 21.56 0.15 -17.18
C ARG A 135 21.51 0.79 -18.57
N ASP A 136 22.68 1.11 -19.13
CA ASP A 136 22.78 1.75 -20.43
C ASP A 136 22.31 0.79 -21.54
N GLU A 137 22.64 -0.50 -21.46
CA GLU A 137 22.11 -1.53 -22.37
C GLU A 137 20.59 -1.68 -22.25
N PHE A 138 20.06 -1.75 -21.03
CA PHE A 138 18.62 -1.86 -20.80
C PHE A 138 17.85 -0.65 -21.36
N SER A 139 18.40 0.56 -21.22
CA SER A 139 17.79 1.78 -21.75
C SER A 139 17.61 1.76 -23.27
N LYS A 140 18.51 1.07 -23.99
CA LYS A 140 18.47 0.94 -25.47
C LYS A 140 17.37 0.01 -25.96
N LEU A 141 16.76 -0.79 -25.08
CA LEU A 141 15.63 -1.67 -25.44
C LEU A 141 14.34 -0.90 -25.77
N ASN A 142 14.28 0.40 -25.45
CA ASN A 142 13.16 1.31 -25.71
C ASN A 142 11.79 0.74 -25.28
N LEU A 143 11.68 0.44 -23.99
CA LEU A 143 10.54 -0.26 -23.39
C LEU A 143 9.59 0.73 -22.71
N PRO A 144 8.31 0.36 -22.52
CA PRO A 144 7.41 1.15 -21.69
C PRO A 144 7.94 1.25 -20.25
N ASN A 145 7.67 2.37 -19.59
CA ASN A 145 8.04 2.57 -18.18
C ASN A 145 7.46 1.51 -17.22
N ASP A 146 6.36 0.86 -17.59
CA ASP A 146 5.80 -0.27 -16.87
C ASP A 146 5.85 -1.52 -17.76
N LEU A 147 6.71 -2.48 -17.43
CA LEU A 147 6.96 -3.67 -18.23
C LEU A 147 5.71 -4.54 -18.41
N ARG A 148 4.68 -4.39 -17.58
CA ARG A 148 3.37 -5.07 -17.79
C ARG A 148 2.66 -4.62 -19.08
N ARG A 149 3.01 -3.43 -19.56
CA ARG A 149 2.47 -2.85 -20.79
C ARG A 149 3.15 -3.37 -22.04
N CYS A 150 4.27 -4.11 -21.91
CA CYS A 150 4.94 -4.71 -23.05
C CYS A 150 3.95 -5.52 -23.91
N ASN A 151 4.09 -5.40 -25.23
CA ASN A 151 3.58 -6.36 -26.18
C ASN A 151 4.45 -7.64 -26.18
N ASN A 152 4.10 -8.65 -26.97
CA ASN A 152 4.83 -9.92 -26.97
C ASN A 152 6.27 -9.77 -27.49
N GLU A 153 6.50 -8.94 -28.49
CA GLU A 153 7.84 -8.70 -29.06
C GLU A 153 8.75 -7.98 -28.06
N GLU A 154 8.23 -6.93 -27.43
CA GLU A 154 8.90 -6.18 -26.35
C GLU A 154 9.23 -7.09 -25.17
N PHE A 155 8.28 -7.94 -24.76
CA PHE A 155 8.51 -8.92 -23.71
C PHE A 155 9.65 -9.88 -24.07
N ILE A 156 9.67 -10.41 -25.30
CA ILE A 156 10.74 -11.30 -25.77
C ILE A 156 12.09 -10.60 -25.79
N ARG A 157 12.16 -9.33 -26.21
CA ARG A 157 13.41 -8.55 -26.16
C ARG A 157 13.96 -8.47 -24.74
N VAL A 158 13.12 -8.15 -23.76
CA VAL A 158 13.54 -8.09 -22.35
C VAL A 158 13.91 -9.46 -21.82
N PHE A 159 13.14 -10.49 -22.15
CA PHE A 159 13.40 -11.86 -21.74
C PHE A 159 14.77 -12.35 -22.22
N ARG A 160 15.08 -12.16 -23.51
CA ARG A 160 16.37 -12.57 -24.10
C ARG A 160 17.53 -11.78 -23.50
N TRP A 161 17.36 -10.47 -23.34
CA TRP A 161 18.35 -9.62 -22.68
C TRP A 161 18.60 -10.10 -21.23
N LEU A 162 17.55 -10.34 -20.45
CA LEU A 162 17.70 -10.79 -19.07
C LEU A 162 18.40 -12.15 -18.99
N LYS A 163 18.05 -13.09 -19.88
CA LYS A 163 18.71 -14.40 -19.96
C LYS A 163 20.20 -14.25 -20.25
N GLU A 164 20.56 -13.49 -21.28
CA GLU A 164 21.95 -13.20 -21.64
C GLU A 164 22.74 -12.61 -20.46
N LYS A 165 22.15 -11.66 -19.72
CA LYS A 165 22.85 -11.04 -18.57
C LYS A 165 22.95 -11.93 -17.35
N ILE A 166 21.98 -12.81 -17.13
CA ILE A 166 22.13 -13.86 -16.11
C ILE A 166 23.27 -14.81 -16.49
N ASP A 167 23.42 -15.17 -17.76
CA ASP A 167 24.52 -16.01 -18.23
C ASP A 167 25.88 -15.29 -18.14
N GLU A 168 25.94 -13.99 -18.43
CA GLU A 168 27.18 -13.19 -18.43
C GLU A 168 27.69 -12.85 -17.02
N VAL A 169 26.81 -12.34 -16.14
CA VAL A 169 27.21 -11.80 -14.83
C VAL A 169 26.55 -12.49 -13.64
N GLY A 170 25.70 -13.49 -13.88
CA GLY A 170 24.91 -14.14 -12.85
C GLY A 170 23.75 -13.29 -12.33
N MET A 171 22.90 -13.90 -11.51
CA MET A 171 21.92 -13.14 -10.72
C MET A 171 22.62 -12.35 -9.63
N CYS A 172 22.74 -11.03 -9.82
CA CYS A 172 23.45 -10.13 -8.92
C CYS A 172 22.61 -8.89 -8.51
N GLU A 173 23.12 -8.13 -7.54
CA GLU A 173 22.44 -6.93 -7.05
C GLU A 173 22.39 -5.84 -8.12
N GLU A 174 23.46 -5.70 -8.89
CA GLU A 174 23.61 -4.73 -9.97
C GLU A 174 22.53 -4.94 -11.04
N LEU A 175 22.27 -6.19 -11.44
CA LEU A 175 21.22 -6.53 -12.39
C LEU A 175 19.81 -6.19 -11.85
N LEU A 176 19.53 -6.53 -10.59
CA LEU A 176 18.22 -6.26 -9.97
C LEU A 176 17.94 -4.76 -9.74
N LYS A 177 18.98 -3.94 -9.64
CA LYS A 177 18.86 -2.48 -9.50
C LYS A 177 18.53 -1.77 -10.81
N VAL A 178 18.75 -2.39 -11.96
CA VAL A 178 18.47 -1.77 -13.27
C VAL A 178 16.98 -1.46 -13.41
N GLU A 179 16.13 -2.44 -13.13
CA GLU A 179 14.67 -2.30 -13.15
C GLU A 179 14.05 -3.38 -12.22
N PRO A 180 13.33 -3.00 -11.14
CA PRO A 180 12.69 -3.95 -10.24
C PRO A 180 11.73 -4.95 -10.93
N GLN A 181 11.08 -4.53 -12.01
CA GLN A 181 10.19 -5.41 -12.79
C GLN A 181 10.95 -6.49 -13.59
N LEU A 182 12.29 -6.56 -13.58
CA LEU A 182 13.01 -7.74 -14.08
C LEU A 182 12.63 -9.02 -13.31
N LEU A 183 12.20 -8.90 -12.04
CA LEU A 183 11.65 -10.03 -11.28
C LEU A 183 10.31 -10.54 -11.83
N LEU A 184 9.50 -9.66 -12.44
CA LEU A 184 8.28 -10.07 -13.15
C LEU A 184 8.66 -10.93 -14.36
N ILE A 185 9.65 -10.50 -15.15
CA ILE A 185 10.12 -11.21 -16.34
C ILE A 185 10.74 -12.55 -15.96
N LEU A 186 11.56 -12.59 -14.90
CA LEU A 186 12.12 -13.83 -14.36
C LEU A 186 11.01 -14.79 -13.89
N ARG A 187 10.04 -14.28 -13.16
CA ARG A 187 8.93 -15.10 -12.67
C ARG A 187 8.13 -15.72 -13.81
N THR A 188 7.78 -14.94 -14.84
CA THR A 188 6.99 -15.45 -15.98
C THR A 188 7.79 -16.44 -16.81
N SER A 189 9.10 -16.25 -16.95
CA SER A 189 9.97 -17.19 -17.65
C SER A 189 10.18 -18.51 -16.92
N LEU A 190 10.06 -18.52 -15.59
CA LEU A 190 10.01 -19.76 -14.79
C LEU A 190 8.63 -20.43 -14.76
N GLY A 191 7.62 -19.84 -15.41
CA GLY A 191 6.25 -20.38 -15.42
C GLY A 191 5.52 -20.28 -14.07
N LEU A 192 6.00 -19.44 -13.15
CA LEU A 192 5.49 -19.37 -11.78
C LEU A 192 4.39 -18.32 -11.61
N SER A 193 3.35 -18.66 -10.85
CA SER A 193 2.41 -17.66 -10.33
C SER A 193 3.09 -16.74 -9.30
N GLN A 194 2.48 -15.60 -9.02
CA GLN A 194 2.97 -14.67 -7.98
C GLN A 194 3.08 -15.34 -6.60
N LYS A 195 2.16 -16.26 -6.28
CA LYS A 195 2.15 -16.96 -4.98
C LYS A 195 3.26 -18.00 -4.89
N GLU A 196 3.45 -18.78 -5.96
CA GLU A 196 4.54 -19.78 -6.02
C GLU A 196 5.91 -19.10 -5.98
N PHE A 197 6.08 -18.02 -6.76
CA PHE A 197 7.31 -17.25 -6.76
C PHE A 197 7.60 -16.65 -5.39
N ALA A 198 6.60 -16.03 -4.75
CA ALA A 198 6.72 -15.46 -3.41
C ALA A 198 7.20 -16.50 -2.38
N ASN A 199 6.58 -17.69 -2.36
CA ASN A 199 6.97 -18.77 -1.47
C ASN A 199 8.42 -19.21 -1.71
N LYS A 200 8.79 -19.35 -2.99
CA LYS A 200 10.12 -19.76 -3.43
C LYS A 200 11.24 -18.79 -3.00
N ILE A 201 10.99 -17.48 -3.09
CA ILE A 201 11.99 -16.46 -2.71
C ILE A 201 11.86 -15.98 -1.25
N GLY A 202 11.01 -16.61 -0.44
CA GLY A 202 10.80 -16.23 0.96
C GLY A 202 10.18 -14.85 1.15
N LYS A 203 9.24 -14.45 0.28
CA LYS A 203 8.49 -13.18 0.34
C LYS A 203 6.99 -13.42 0.42
N THR A 204 6.23 -12.36 0.73
CA THR A 204 4.77 -12.43 0.72
C THR A 204 4.21 -12.22 -0.69
N PHE A 205 3.04 -12.80 -0.97
CA PHE A 205 2.31 -12.56 -2.23
C PHE A 205 2.15 -11.06 -2.53
N ARG A 206 1.82 -10.26 -1.52
CA ARG A 206 1.66 -8.80 -1.65
C ARG A 206 2.97 -8.13 -2.08
N TRP A 207 4.10 -8.57 -1.55
CA TRP A 207 5.42 -8.05 -1.91
C TRP A 207 5.71 -8.26 -3.40
N VAL A 208 5.49 -9.48 -3.91
CA VAL A 208 5.68 -9.80 -5.34
C VAL A 208 4.70 -9.00 -6.21
N ARG A 209 3.44 -8.89 -5.80
CA ARG A 209 2.44 -8.10 -6.53
C ARG A 209 2.81 -6.62 -6.64
N ASP A 210 3.38 -6.05 -5.58
CA ASP A 210 3.78 -4.64 -5.56
C ASP A 210 5.04 -4.40 -6.41
N ILE A 211 5.98 -5.36 -6.47
CA ILE A 211 7.11 -5.36 -7.42
C ILE A 211 6.63 -5.46 -8.87
N ASP A 212 5.81 -6.47 -9.18
CA ASP A 212 5.22 -6.65 -10.52
C ASP A 212 4.50 -5.38 -10.98
N SER A 213 3.92 -4.63 -10.04
CA SER A 213 3.16 -3.39 -10.32
C SER A 213 3.99 -2.11 -10.27
N LYS A 214 5.32 -2.20 -10.12
CA LYS A 214 6.23 -1.04 -9.95
C LYS A 214 5.84 -0.10 -8.79
N ARG A 215 5.15 -0.63 -7.77
CA ARG A 215 4.76 0.10 -6.54
C ARG A 215 5.83 0.00 -5.44
N ARG A 216 6.84 -0.83 -5.65
CA ARG A 216 7.94 -1.07 -4.72
C ARG A 216 9.25 -1.08 -5.51
N PHE A 217 10.25 -0.38 -5.00
CA PHE A 217 11.59 -0.34 -5.56
C PHE A 217 12.54 -1.21 -4.73
N LEU A 218 13.58 -1.74 -5.37
CA LEU A 218 14.65 -2.50 -4.74
C LEU A 218 15.83 -1.57 -4.48
N GLU A 219 15.77 -0.79 -3.40
CA GLU A 219 16.81 0.18 -3.05
C GLU A 219 17.70 -0.31 -1.90
N ASP A 220 17.11 -1.02 -0.93
CA ASP A 220 17.80 -1.50 0.26
C ASP A 220 18.67 -2.75 -0.02
N PRO A 221 20.00 -2.69 0.20
CA PRO A 221 20.91 -3.81 -0.04
C PRO A 221 20.56 -5.08 0.77
N GLN A 222 20.01 -4.94 1.98
CA GLN A 222 19.62 -6.11 2.78
C GLN A 222 18.43 -6.85 2.15
N THR A 223 17.45 -6.10 1.66
CA THR A 223 16.30 -6.63 0.96
C THR A 223 16.71 -7.34 -0.32
N ILE A 224 17.62 -6.74 -1.10
CA ILE A 224 18.17 -7.36 -2.31
C ILE A 224 18.93 -8.64 -1.98
N GLY A 225 19.79 -8.62 -0.95
CA GLY A 225 20.51 -9.81 -0.51
C GLY A 225 19.59 -10.99 -0.17
N ARG A 226 18.48 -10.74 0.55
CA ARG A 226 17.48 -11.78 0.84
C ARG A 226 16.75 -12.29 -0.40
N VAL A 227 16.52 -11.41 -1.39
CA VAL A 227 15.91 -11.82 -2.67
C VAL A 227 16.90 -12.71 -3.43
N LEU A 228 18.17 -12.32 -3.53
CA LEU A 228 19.22 -13.10 -4.18
C LEU A 228 19.39 -14.47 -3.53
N GLU A 229 19.38 -14.56 -2.19
CA GLU A 229 19.42 -15.84 -1.47
C GLU A 229 18.20 -16.72 -1.76
N GLY A 230 17.02 -16.11 -1.95
CA GLY A 230 15.83 -16.82 -2.38
C GLY A 230 15.94 -17.31 -3.83
N LEU A 231 16.51 -16.49 -4.71
CA LEU A 231 16.70 -16.82 -6.13
C LEU A 231 17.79 -17.88 -6.34
N SER A 232 18.84 -17.91 -5.52
CA SER A 232 19.91 -18.92 -5.61
C SER A 232 19.41 -20.33 -5.27
N LYS A 233 18.25 -20.45 -4.62
CA LYS A 233 17.57 -21.73 -4.34
C LYS A 233 16.72 -22.22 -5.51
N LEU A 234 16.64 -21.45 -6.60
CA LEU A 234 15.90 -21.81 -7.80
C LEU A 234 16.82 -22.37 -8.86
N SER A 235 16.39 -23.47 -9.50
CA SER A 235 16.93 -23.86 -10.79
C SER A 235 16.41 -22.88 -11.83
N ILE A 236 17.23 -21.90 -12.21
CA ILE A 236 16.86 -20.88 -13.19
C ILE A 236 17.08 -21.49 -14.58
N GLU A 237 16.04 -22.13 -15.11
CA GLU A 237 16.01 -22.59 -16.50
C GLU A 237 15.00 -21.75 -17.28
N MET A 238 15.51 -20.78 -18.04
CA MET A 238 14.69 -19.85 -18.80
C MET A 238 14.40 -20.39 -20.20
N ARG A 239 13.16 -20.86 -20.41
CA ARG A 239 12.66 -21.33 -21.71
C ARG A 239 11.66 -20.35 -22.32
N GLU A 240 11.86 -19.99 -23.59
CA GLU A 240 11.10 -18.93 -24.27
C GLU A 240 9.63 -19.31 -24.47
N ASP A 241 9.34 -20.57 -24.80
CA ASP A 241 8.00 -21.12 -24.95
C ASP A 241 7.18 -21.03 -23.65
N VAL A 242 7.78 -21.41 -22.52
CA VAL A 242 7.17 -21.28 -21.18
C VAL A 242 6.95 -19.81 -20.84
N ALA A 243 7.93 -18.96 -21.13
CA ALA A 243 7.87 -17.53 -20.86
C ALA A 243 6.70 -16.88 -21.63
N LEU A 244 6.58 -17.16 -22.92
CA LEU A 244 5.50 -16.65 -23.78
C LEU A 244 4.13 -17.16 -23.36
N ALA A 245 4.00 -18.46 -23.08
CA ALA A 245 2.73 -19.04 -22.63
C ALA A 245 2.28 -18.40 -21.31
N THR A 246 3.21 -18.21 -20.36
CA THR A 246 2.92 -17.61 -19.06
C THR A 246 2.66 -16.12 -19.16
N TRP A 247 3.40 -15.41 -20.02
CA TRP A 247 3.16 -14.00 -20.34
C TRP A 247 1.78 -13.80 -20.94
N SER A 248 1.37 -14.67 -21.86
CA SER A 248 0.05 -14.60 -22.50
C SER A 248 -1.07 -14.81 -21.48
N ARG A 249 -0.94 -15.80 -20.58
CA ARG A 249 -1.86 -15.98 -19.45
C ARG A 249 -1.89 -14.76 -18.52
N PHE A 250 -0.73 -14.19 -18.22
CA PHE A 250 -0.63 -12.95 -17.44
C PHE A 250 -1.33 -11.79 -18.14
N LYS A 251 -1.13 -11.60 -19.45
CA LYS A 251 -1.77 -10.54 -20.23
C LYS A 251 -3.26 -10.76 -20.31
N ILE A 252 -3.76 -11.98 -20.48
CA ILE A 252 -5.21 -12.27 -20.44
C ILE A 252 -5.77 -11.88 -19.06
N ALA A 253 -5.19 -12.39 -17.97
CA ALA A 253 -5.62 -12.06 -16.61
C ALA A 253 -5.47 -10.56 -16.26
N ALA A 254 -4.45 -9.90 -16.80
CA ALA A 254 -4.19 -8.48 -16.62
C ALA A 254 -5.12 -7.62 -17.48
N HIS A 255 -5.40 -7.98 -18.74
CA HIS A 255 -6.36 -7.31 -19.61
C HIS A 255 -7.78 -7.40 -19.05
N GLU A 256 -8.13 -8.48 -18.35
CA GLU A 256 -9.38 -8.57 -17.58
C GLU A 256 -9.45 -7.54 -16.44
N SER A 257 -8.31 -7.03 -15.96
CA SER A 257 -8.21 -6.01 -14.90
C SER A 257 -7.83 -4.60 -15.37
N MET A 258 -7.31 -4.46 -16.60
CA MET A 258 -6.69 -3.24 -17.16
C MET A 258 -7.46 -2.61 -18.33
N ARG A 259 -8.61 -3.17 -18.75
CA ARG A 259 -9.45 -2.49 -19.75
C ARG A 259 -9.91 -1.15 -19.18
N GLU A 260 -9.47 -0.06 -19.82
CA GLU A 260 -9.96 1.29 -19.59
C GLU A 260 -11.37 1.36 -20.17
N PHE A 261 -12.35 0.95 -19.37
CA PHE A 261 -13.72 1.33 -19.62
C PHE A 261 -13.90 2.78 -19.17
N GLU A 262 -14.74 3.56 -19.86
CA GLU A 262 -15.23 4.81 -19.30
C GLU A 262 -15.93 4.52 -17.97
N LYS A 263 -15.28 4.89 -16.87
CA LYS A 263 -15.72 4.54 -15.53
C LYS A 263 -16.88 5.47 -15.15
N LYS A 264 -18.12 5.00 -15.36
CA LYS A 264 -19.32 5.60 -14.79
C LYS A 264 -19.85 4.69 -13.67
N SER A 265 -20.04 5.23 -12.48
CA SER A 265 -20.81 4.56 -11.42
C SER A 265 -22.27 4.38 -11.84
N LEU A 266 -22.97 3.37 -11.31
CA LEU A 266 -24.38 3.13 -11.62
C LEU A 266 -25.31 4.33 -11.31
N VAL A 267 -24.88 5.25 -10.45
CA VAL A 267 -25.62 6.49 -10.14
C VAL A 267 -25.50 7.50 -11.29
N GLU A 268 -24.34 7.53 -11.95
CA GLU A 268 -24.03 8.43 -13.06
C GLU A 268 -24.65 8.00 -14.40
N PHE A 269 -24.98 6.70 -14.56
CA PHE A 269 -25.71 6.21 -15.74
C PHE A 269 -27.03 6.96 -15.90
N LYS A 270 -27.23 7.57 -17.07
CA LYS A 270 -28.49 8.18 -17.49
C LYS A 270 -29.34 7.16 -18.25
N LYS A 271 -30.56 7.54 -18.60
CA LYS A 271 -31.46 6.68 -19.36
C LYS A 271 -30.84 6.34 -20.72
N GLU A 272 -30.24 7.34 -21.36
CA GLU A 272 -29.64 7.26 -22.68
C GLU A 272 -28.47 6.26 -22.69
N ASP A 273 -27.65 6.24 -21.62
CA ASP A 273 -26.54 5.28 -21.47
C ASP A 273 -27.05 3.82 -21.42
N ILE A 274 -28.23 3.59 -20.83
CA ILE A 274 -28.84 2.25 -20.74
C ILE A 274 -29.47 1.85 -22.07
N GLU A 275 -30.07 2.80 -22.79
CA GLU A 275 -30.64 2.55 -24.11
C GLU A 275 -29.53 2.21 -25.13
N GLU A 276 -28.41 2.91 -25.10
CA GLU A 276 -27.24 2.61 -25.93
C GLU A 276 -26.65 1.24 -25.59
N LEU A 277 -26.46 0.95 -24.30
CA LEU A 277 -25.96 -0.35 -23.83
C LEU A 277 -26.92 -1.49 -24.22
N PHE A 278 -28.23 -1.25 -24.19
CA PHE A 278 -29.24 -2.21 -24.63
C PHE A 278 -29.08 -2.55 -26.11
N GLU A 279 -29.02 -1.55 -26.99
CA GLU A 279 -28.87 -1.80 -28.44
C GLU A 279 -27.57 -2.54 -28.75
N LYS A 280 -26.47 -2.18 -28.08
CA LYS A 280 -25.20 -2.90 -28.20
C LYS A 280 -25.33 -4.36 -27.82
N VAL A 281 -25.90 -4.65 -26.64
CA VAL A 281 -26.08 -6.03 -26.16
C VAL A 281 -27.03 -6.80 -27.08
N LYS A 282 -28.14 -6.19 -27.52
CA LYS A 282 -29.09 -6.80 -28.44
C LYS A 282 -28.42 -7.21 -29.76
N ASN A 283 -27.60 -6.33 -30.33
CA ASN A 283 -26.88 -6.62 -31.57
C ASN A 283 -25.85 -7.74 -31.38
N GLU A 284 -25.02 -7.67 -30.33
CA GLU A 284 -23.99 -8.68 -30.07
C GLU A 284 -24.58 -10.06 -29.71
N THR A 285 -25.77 -10.10 -29.10
CA THR A 285 -26.46 -11.35 -28.72
C THR A 285 -27.39 -11.92 -29.79
N ASN A 286 -27.51 -11.24 -30.94
CA ASN A 286 -28.52 -11.51 -31.96
C ASN A 286 -29.94 -11.57 -31.35
N ASP A 287 -30.40 -10.45 -30.80
CA ASP A 287 -31.68 -10.31 -30.10
C ASP A 287 -31.84 -11.27 -28.91
N PHE A 288 -30.80 -11.38 -28.08
CA PHE A 288 -30.76 -12.20 -26.87
C PHE A 288 -30.94 -13.71 -27.11
N THR A 289 -30.74 -14.18 -28.35
CA THR A 289 -30.81 -15.61 -28.70
C THR A 289 -29.58 -16.40 -28.24
N SER A 290 -28.46 -15.71 -27.99
CA SER A 290 -27.23 -16.33 -27.48
C SER A 290 -26.46 -15.36 -26.57
N VAL A 291 -25.52 -15.88 -25.78
CA VAL A 291 -24.63 -15.06 -24.96
C VAL A 291 -23.18 -15.29 -25.38
N PRO A 292 -22.61 -14.44 -26.25
CA PRO A 292 -21.21 -14.56 -26.66
C PRO A 292 -20.25 -14.37 -25.48
N LEU A 293 -19.17 -15.17 -25.45
CA LEU A 293 -18.14 -15.01 -24.41
C LEU A 293 -17.42 -13.68 -24.58
N GLU A 294 -17.19 -13.28 -25.82
CA GLU A 294 -16.55 -12.03 -26.21
C GLU A 294 -17.32 -10.83 -25.64
N LEU A 295 -18.65 -10.85 -25.68
CA LEU A 295 -19.49 -9.79 -25.12
C LEU A 295 -19.27 -9.66 -23.60
N LEU A 296 -19.27 -10.76 -22.86
CA LEU A 296 -19.10 -10.73 -21.39
C LEU A 296 -17.70 -10.26 -20.98
N ILE A 297 -16.69 -10.56 -21.80
CA ILE A 297 -15.30 -10.17 -21.58
C ILE A 297 -15.10 -8.70 -21.98
N ASN A 298 -15.55 -8.31 -23.19
CA ASN A 298 -15.37 -7.00 -23.83
C ASN A 298 -16.34 -5.91 -23.36
N CYS A 299 -17.50 -6.30 -22.86
CA CYS A 299 -18.51 -5.41 -22.32
C CYS A 299 -19.11 -6.03 -21.05
N PRO A 300 -18.37 -6.12 -19.93
CA PRO A 300 -18.87 -6.76 -18.71
C PRO A 300 -20.13 -6.09 -18.14
N SER A 301 -20.33 -4.80 -18.44
CA SER A 301 -21.55 -4.06 -18.13
C SER A 301 -22.80 -4.62 -18.82
N SER A 302 -22.68 -5.47 -19.83
CA SER A 302 -23.80 -6.23 -20.42
C SER A 302 -24.60 -7.02 -19.39
N LEU A 303 -23.99 -7.44 -18.27
CA LEU A 303 -24.68 -8.04 -17.13
C LEU A 303 -25.79 -7.16 -16.55
N LEU A 304 -25.62 -5.84 -16.63
CA LEU A 304 -26.65 -4.89 -16.22
C LEU A 304 -27.92 -5.09 -17.07
N ILE A 305 -27.78 -5.20 -18.39
CA ILE A 305 -28.90 -5.41 -19.31
C ILE A 305 -29.59 -6.75 -19.04
N PHE A 306 -28.83 -7.83 -18.90
CA PHE A 306 -29.42 -9.14 -18.57
C PHE A 306 -30.18 -9.10 -17.24
N ARG A 307 -29.59 -8.54 -16.18
CA ARG A 307 -30.22 -8.41 -14.86
C ARG A 307 -31.51 -7.59 -14.92
N LEU A 308 -31.46 -6.44 -15.60
CA LEU A 308 -32.60 -5.55 -15.75
C LEU A 308 -33.69 -6.16 -16.62
N GLY A 309 -33.32 -6.88 -17.69
CA GLY A 309 -34.25 -7.60 -18.55
C GLY A 309 -34.98 -8.70 -17.80
N MET A 310 -34.30 -9.35 -16.85
CA MET A 310 -34.92 -10.32 -15.94
C MET A 310 -35.74 -9.69 -14.81
N GLY A 311 -35.77 -8.35 -14.69
CA GLY A 311 -36.46 -7.64 -13.63
C GLY A 311 -35.88 -7.88 -12.23
N MET A 312 -34.60 -8.23 -12.13
CA MET A 312 -33.99 -8.62 -10.86
C MET A 312 -33.23 -7.46 -10.21
N GLY A 313 -33.45 -7.27 -8.91
CA GLY A 313 -32.60 -6.44 -8.07
C GLY A 313 -31.24 -7.10 -7.85
N ILE A 314 -30.24 -6.29 -7.46
CA ILE A 314 -28.85 -6.74 -7.38
C ILE A 314 -28.64 -7.91 -6.40
N LYS A 315 -29.34 -7.91 -5.25
CA LYS A 315 -29.24 -9.00 -4.25
C LYS A 315 -29.69 -10.34 -4.82
N LYS A 316 -30.86 -10.35 -5.47
CA LYS A 316 -31.45 -11.55 -6.06
C LYS A 316 -30.55 -12.10 -7.18
N PHE A 317 -30.07 -11.22 -8.05
CA PHE A 317 -29.19 -11.62 -9.14
C PHE A 317 -27.83 -12.14 -8.64
N SER A 318 -27.21 -11.42 -7.71
CA SER A 318 -25.96 -11.79 -7.03
C SER A 318 -26.02 -13.19 -6.41
N SER A 319 -27.09 -13.50 -5.68
CA SER A 319 -27.32 -14.82 -5.09
C SER A 319 -27.45 -15.91 -6.15
N LEU A 320 -28.13 -15.62 -7.26
CA LEU A 320 -28.40 -16.59 -8.31
C LEU A 320 -27.13 -16.95 -9.10
N ILE A 321 -26.31 -15.94 -9.42
CA ILE A 321 -25.07 -16.14 -10.18
C ILE A 321 -23.87 -16.53 -9.30
N GLY A 322 -24.02 -16.50 -7.97
CA GLY A 322 -22.97 -16.84 -7.01
C GLY A 322 -21.82 -15.82 -6.96
N ILE A 323 -22.10 -14.54 -7.21
CA ILE A 323 -21.11 -13.45 -7.20
C ILE A 323 -21.45 -12.47 -6.08
N ASN A 324 -20.46 -11.99 -5.34
CA ASN A 324 -20.66 -10.97 -4.30
C ASN A 324 -21.24 -9.65 -4.87
N GLU A 325 -22.24 -9.07 -4.19
CA GLU A 325 -22.91 -7.83 -4.61
C GLU A 325 -21.94 -6.67 -4.94
N ARG A 326 -20.89 -6.48 -4.11
CA ARG A 326 -19.90 -5.41 -4.33
C ARG A 326 -19.12 -5.63 -5.62
N TRP A 327 -18.80 -6.87 -5.93
CA TRP A 327 -18.07 -7.21 -7.15
C TRP A 327 -18.99 -7.09 -8.38
N LEU A 328 -20.25 -7.55 -8.27
CA LEU A 328 -21.26 -7.37 -9.32
C LEU A 328 -21.47 -5.89 -9.66
N ARG A 329 -21.57 -5.00 -8.66
CA ARG A 329 -21.67 -3.54 -8.90
C ARG A 329 -20.52 -3.01 -9.72
N LYS A 330 -19.29 -3.45 -9.44
CA LYS A 330 -18.11 -3.02 -10.19
C LYS A 330 -18.16 -3.51 -11.63
N ILE A 331 -18.59 -4.74 -11.85
CA ILE A 331 -18.74 -5.29 -13.20
C ILE A 331 -19.80 -4.53 -14.00
N GLU A 332 -20.99 -4.35 -13.41
CA GLU A 332 -22.11 -3.64 -14.05
C GLU A 332 -21.82 -2.17 -14.33
N SER A 333 -20.94 -1.54 -13.55
CA SER A 333 -20.52 -0.15 -13.72
C SER A 333 -19.23 0.00 -14.53
N SER A 334 -18.79 -1.04 -15.24
CA SER A 334 -17.53 -1.07 -16.00
C SER A 334 -16.27 -0.73 -15.18
N GLN A 335 -16.34 -0.81 -13.83
CA GLN A 335 -15.21 -0.58 -12.91
C GLN A 335 -14.45 -1.88 -12.58
N GLY A 336 -14.93 -3.02 -13.05
CA GLY A 336 -14.28 -4.32 -12.94
C GLY A 336 -14.49 -5.11 -14.22
N GLY A 337 -13.49 -5.89 -14.62
CA GLY A 337 -13.65 -6.81 -15.74
C GLY A 337 -14.04 -8.22 -15.31
N MET A 338 -14.24 -9.06 -16.30
CA MET A 338 -14.65 -10.45 -16.14
C MET A 338 -13.62 -11.36 -16.77
N SER A 339 -13.15 -12.35 -16.01
CA SER A 339 -12.17 -13.30 -16.54
C SER A 339 -12.76 -14.34 -17.46
N LEU A 340 -12.00 -14.91 -18.40
CA LEU A 340 -12.48 -15.98 -19.29
C LEU A 340 -13.21 -17.09 -18.50
N ARG A 341 -12.59 -17.60 -17.42
CA ARG A 341 -13.21 -18.62 -16.55
C ARG A 341 -14.57 -18.17 -15.97
N ASN A 342 -14.67 -16.92 -15.58
CA ASN A 342 -15.90 -16.36 -15.01
C ASN A 342 -16.92 -16.05 -16.10
N ALA A 343 -16.49 -15.62 -17.28
CA ALA A 343 -17.35 -15.40 -18.45
C ALA A 343 -17.95 -16.70 -18.96
N THR A 344 -17.17 -17.80 -19.01
CA THR A 344 -17.67 -19.14 -19.34
C THR A 344 -18.77 -19.58 -18.37
N ARG A 345 -18.51 -19.50 -17.07
CA ARG A 345 -19.51 -19.81 -16.05
C ARG A 345 -20.75 -18.91 -16.16
N MET A 346 -20.54 -17.62 -16.41
CA MET A 346 -21.62 -16.64 -16.50
C MET A 346 -22.50 -16.88 -17.73
N LYS A 347 -21.90 -17.21 -18.88
CA LYS A 347 -22.59 -17.60 -20.10
C LYS A 347 -23.55 -18.76 -19.83
N GLU A 348 -23.05 -19.84 -19.24
CA GLU A 348 -23.88 -21.02 -18.90
C GLU A 348 -25.08 -20.66 -18.02
N ILE A 349 -24.87 -19.79 -17.01
CA ILE A 349 -25.94 -19.34 -16.12
C ILE A 349 -26.95 -18.49 -16.89
N LEU A 350 -26.50 -17.51 -17.69
CA LEU A 350 -27.37 -16.62 -18.44
C LEU A 350 -28.16 -17.36 -19.52
N GLU A 351 -27.53 -18.23 -20.30
CA GLU A 351 -28.21 -19.02 -21.33
C GLU A 351 -29.33 -19.87 -20.72
N ASN A 352 -29.11 -20.46 -19.54
CA ASN A 352 -30.16 -21.19 -18.83
C ASN A 352 -31.31 -20.29 -18.35
N LEU A 353 -31.03 -19.04 -17.96
CA LEU A 353 -32.05 -18.08 -17.51
C LEU A 353 -32.85 -17.45 -18.66
N LEU A 354 -32.27 -17.41 -19.86
CA LEU A 354 -32.85 -16.76 -21.03
C LEU A 354 -33.75 -17.68 -21.86
N LYS A 355 -33.68 -19.01 -21.69
CA LYS A 355 -34.46 -20.01 -22.46
C LYS A 355 -35.94 -19.66 -22.61
N ASP A 356 -36.55 -19.10 -21.57
CA ASP A 356 -37.99 -18.79 -21.54
C ASP A 356 -38.29 -17.29 -21.37
N LYS A 357 -37.32 -16.40 -21.65
CA LYS A 357 -37.47 -14.96 -21.39
C LYS A 357 -37.14 -14.11 -22.59
N LYS A 358 -38.13 -13.32 -23.03
CA LYS A 358 -37.92 -12.20 -23.94
C LYS A 358 -37.46 -10.97 -23.15
N ILE A 359 -36.32 -10.41 -23.53
CA ILE A 359 -35.82 -9.15 -22.97
C ILE A 359 -36.34 -7.99 -23.82
N ASP A 360 -37.06 -7.07 -23.17
CA ASP A 360 -37.72 -5.93 -23.78
C ASP A 360 -37.06 -4.62 -23.34
N LYS A 361 -36.90 -3.66 -24.28
CA LYS A 361 -36.16 -2.41 -24.03
C LYS A 361 -36.87 -1.55 -23.00
N GLU A 362 -38.18 -1.39 -23.16
CA GLU A 362 -39.01 -0.60 -22.27
C GLU A 362 -39.02 -1.21 -20.86
N ALA A 363 -39.05 -2.54 -20.75
CA ALA A 363 -38.91 -3.24 -19.48
C ALA A 363 -37.54 -3.00 -18.82
N VAL A 364 -36.44 -3.07 -19.59
CA VAL A 364 -35.09 -2.79 -19.09
C VAL A 364 -34.98 -1.37 -18.54
N VAL A 365 -35.46 -0.38 -19.29
CA VAL A 365 -35.42 1.03 -18.88
C VAL A 365 -36.29 1.29 -17.65
N ARG A 366 -37.51 0.74 -17.59
CA ARG A 366 -38.38 0.84 -16.41
C ARG A 366 -37.70 0.22 -15.17
N ASN A 367 -37.11 -0.95 -15.33
CA ASN A 367 -36.38 -1.63 -14.26
C ASN A 367 -35.14 -0.85 -13.83
N PHE A 368 -34.43 -0.22 -14.78
CA PHE A 368 -33.31 0.65 -14.48
C PHE A 368 -33.75 1.81 -13.60
N ILE A 369 -34.79 2.56 -13.98
CA ILE A 369 -35.30 3.69 -13.20
C ILE A 369 -35.73 3.23 -11.80
N LYS A 370 -36.47 2.11 -11.72
CA LYS A 370 -36.92 1.52 -10.45
C LYS A 370 -35.75 1.19 -9.52
N PHE A 371 -34.71 0.52 -10.03
CA PHE A 371 -33.56 0.11 -9.21
C PHE A 371 -32.56 1.24 -8.99
N LYS A 372 -32.40 2.17 -9.93
CA LYS A 372 -31.60 3.39 -9.77
C LYS A 372 -32.16 4.23 -8.64
N ASN A 373 -33.48 4.40 -8.56
CA ASN A 373 -34.12 5.09 -7.43
C ASN A 373 -33.86 4.37 -6.10
N PHE A 374 -33.61 3.06 -6.08
CA PHE A 374 -33.24 2.32 -4.87
C PHE A 374 -31.73 2.42 -4.50
N ILE A 375 -30.88 2.80 -5.45
CA ILE A 375 -29.44 3.01 -5.28
C ILE A 375 -29.13 4.48 -4.98
N ALA A 376 -29.84 5.39 -5.65
CA ALA A 376 -29.73 6.84 -5.54
C ALA A 376 -30.66 7.44 -4.48
N SER A 377 -31.73 6.72 -4.08
CA SER A 377 -32.20 6.91 -2.72
C SER A 377 -31.02 6.50 -1.84
N SER A 378 -30.42 7.49 -1.17
CA SER A 378 -30.10 7.25 0.23
C SER A 378 -31.29 6.46 0.73
N VAL A 379 -31.11 5.18 1.14
CA VAL A 379 -32.11 4.49 1.95
C VAL A 379 -32.65 5.57 2.83
N ASN A 380 -33.89 6.01 2.62
CA ASN A 380 -34.42 7.21 3.27
C ASN A 380 -33.96 7.04 4.70
N ASN A 381 -33.02 7.86 5.21
CA ASN A 381 -32.28 7.47 6.42
C ASN A 381 -33.32 7.10 7.50
N LEU A 382 -34.46 7.79 7.47
CA LEU A 382 -35.72 7.41 8.10
C LEU A 382 -36.11 5.92 8.06
N THR A 383 -36.24 5.24 6.93
CA THR A 383 -36.76 3.85 6.88
C THR A 383 -35.79 2.84 7.49
N GLY A 384 -34.47 3.04 7.28
CA GLY A 384 -33.43 2.23 7.92
C GLY A 384 -33.29 2.53 9.42
N ILE A 385 -33.46 3.80 9.81
CA ILE A 385 -33.40 4.25 11.19
C ILE A 385 -34.68 3.88 11.97
N LYS A 386 -35.85 3.90 11.34
CA LYS A 386 -37.12 3.41 11.91
C LYS A 386 -37.11 1.90 12.20
N LEU A 387 -36.22 1.14 11.55
CA LEU A 387 -35.97 -0.25 11.91
C LEU A 387 -35.08 -0.34 13.17
N ALA A 388 -34.17 0.61 13.38
CA ALA A 388 -33.39 0.72 14.61
C ALA A 388 -34.24 1.15 15.83
N GLU A 389 -35.31 1.94 15.61
CA GLU A 389 -36.31 2.25 16.65
C GLU A 389 -36.93 0.98 17.29
N LYS A 390 -36.97 -0.13 16.55
CA LYS A 390 -37.50 -1.42 17.00
C LYS A 390 -36.43 -2.40 17.49
N ALA A 391 -35.17 -2.00 17.53
CA ALA A 391 -34.09 -2.85 18.03
C ALA A 391 -34.26 -3.10 19.54
N PRO A 392 -33.93 -4.31 20.03
CA PRO A 392 -33.91 -4.58 21.47
C PRO A 392 -32.76 -3.79 22.14
N LEU A 393 -33.03 -3.26 23.33
CA LEU A 393 -32.02 -2.55 24.11
C LEU A 393 -30.86 -3.46 24.52
N THR A 394 -29.65 -2.92 24.48
CA THR A 394 -28.45 -3.58 25.01
C THR A 394 -28.50 -3.71 26.53
N ASN A 395 -27.61 -4.51 27.12
CA ASN A 395 -27.56 -4.67 28.57
C ASN A 395 -27.18 -3.36 29.28
N ASP A 396 -26.26 -2.58 28.71
CA ASP A 396 -25.88 -1.27 29.27
C ASP A 396 -27.03 -0.25 29.13
N GLU A 397 -27.72 -0.22 27.98
CA GLU A 397 -28.93 0.60 27.81
C GLU A 397 -30.03 0.23 28.81
N LYS A 398 -30.22 -1.06 29.12
CA LYS A 398 -31.18 -1.49 30.16
C LYS A 398 -30.81 -0.96 31.55
N ILE A 399 -29.52 -0.87 31.87
CA ILE A 399 -29.05 -0.27 33.13
C ILE A 399 -29.41 1.22 33.16
N VAL A 400 -29.12 1.95 32.07
CA VAL A 400 -29.47 3.37 31.95
C VAL A 400 -30.98 3.59 32.02
N MET A 401 -31.75 2.81 31.27
CA MET A 401 -33.21 2.84 31.30
C MET A 401 -33.76 2.61 32.71
N GLY A 402 -33.27 1.58 33.41
CA GLY A 402 -33.70 1.28 34.78
C GLY A 402 -33.37 2.40 35.77
N ALA A 403 -32.23 3.08 35.59
CA ALA A 403 -31.88 4.24 36.40
C ALA A 403 -32.80 5.44 36.13
N LEU A 404 -33.05 5.77 34.86
CA LEU A 404 -33.95 6.86 34.47
C LEU A 404 -35.39 6.61 34.98
N GLN A 405 -35.88 5.37 34.90
CA GLN A 405 -37.19 4.98 35.45
C GLN A 405 -37.26 5.15 36.97
N LYS A 406 -36.22 4.73 37.71
CA LYS A 406 -36.16 4.91 39.17
C LYS A 406 -36.16 6.38 39.58
N MET A 407 -35.61 7.26 38.74
CA MET A 407 -35.57 8.71 38.98
C MET A 407 -36.86 9.42 38.58
N GLY A 408 -37.83 8.73 37.96
CA GLY A 408 -39.04 9.36 37.44
C GLY A 408 -38.77 10.36 36.30
N ILE A 409 -37.71 10.14 35.52
CA ILE A 409 -37.37 10.99 34.38
C ILE A 409 -38.06 10.43 33.13
N ASP A 410 -38.81 11.26 32.42
CA ASP A 410 -39.42 10.89 31.13
C ASP A 410 -38.37 10.85 30.02
N PHE A 411 -38.29 9.75 29.27
CA PHE A 411 -37.35 9.56 28.17
C PHE A 411 -37.95 8.82 26.98
N GLN A 412 -37.30 8.93 25.83
CA GLN A 412 -37.57 8.15 24.62
C GLN A 412 -36.33 7.36 24.22
N THR A 413 -36.46 6.05 24.02
CA THR A 413 -35.39 5.18 23.52
C THR A 413 -35.28 5.24 22.01
N HIS A 414 -34.07 5.04 21.47
CA HIS A 414 -33.78 4.95 20.04
C HIS A 414 -34.39 6.10 19.22
N SER A 415 -34.28 7.33 19.72
CA SER A 415 -34.92 8.48 19.08
C SER A 415 -34.22 8.85 17.78
N THR A 416 -35.00 9.20 16.76
CA THR A 416 -34.47 9.67 15.47
C THR A 416 -34.32 11.19 15.49
N LEU A 417 -33.09 11.68 15.35
CA LEU A 417 -32.78 13.11 15.28
C LEU A 417 -32.11 13.47 13.96
N GLN A 418 -32.27 14.72 13.52
CA GLN A 418 -31.66 15.22 12.29
C GLN A 418 -30.38 16.00 12.60
N LEU A 419 -29.33 15.73 11.81
CA LEU A 419 -28.07 16.48 11.81
C LEU A 419 -28.19 17.72 10.91
N HIS A 420 -27.28 18.69 11.06
CA HIS A 420 -27.24 19.91 10.23
C HIS A 420 -27.07 19.63 8.72
N THR A 421 -26.57 18.44 8.36
CA THR A 421 -26.42 18.00 6.96
C THR A 421 -27.73 17.52 6.33
N GLY A 422 -28.84 17.54 7.07
CA GLY A 422 -30.13 16.97 6.66
C GLY A 422 -30.25 15.46 6.85
N LYS A 423 -29.14 14.76 7.19
CA LYS A 423 -29.13 13.32 7.49
C LYS A 423 -29.74 13.04 8.87
N PHE A 424 -30.45 11.93 8.99
CA PHE A 424 -30.97 11.46 10.28
C PHE A 424 -29.99 10.49 10.95
N VAL A 425 -30.01 10.46 12.28
CA VAL A 425 -29.28 9.52 13.15
C VAL A 425 -30.21 8.98 14.23
N ASN A 426 -29.94 7.77 14.70
CA ASN A 426 -30.57 7.22 15.90
C ASN A 426 -29.67 7.52 17.09
N VAL A 427 -30.27 7.90 18.22
CA VAL A 427 -29.58 8.09 19.50
C VAL A 427 -30.26 7.22 20.56
N ASP A 428 -29.48 6.69 21.50
CA ASP A 428 -29.96 5.66 22.42
C ASP A 428 -31.08 6.16 23.33
N PHE A 429 -30.93 7.37 23.88
CA PHE A 429 -32.00 8.03 24.65
C PHE A 429 -32.11 9.52 24.33
N THR A 430 -33.33 10.04 24.41
CA THR A 430 -33.58 11.47 24.54
C THR A 430 -34.43 11.78 25.76
N ILE A 431 -34.10 12.85 26.45
CA ILE A 431 -34.91 13.42 27.54
C ILE A 431 -35.25 14.85 27.15
N ARG A 432 -36.53 15.21 27.26
CA ARG A 432 -37.00 16.58 26.97
C ARG A 432 -37.37 17.24 28.29
N LYS A 433 -36.65 18.32 28.62
CA LYS A 433 -36.94 19.14 29.79
C LYS A 433 -36.96 20.60 29.38
N ASP A 434 -38.09 21.25 29.59
CA ASP A 434 -38.35 22.62 29.18
C ASP A 434 -38.04 22.84 27.68
N LYS A 435 -37.06 23.70 27.37
CA LYS A 435 -36.60 23.97 25.99
C LYS A 435 -35.35 23.18 25.60
N THR A 436 -34.80 22.37 26.50
CA THR A 436 -33.55 21.63 26.32
C THR A 436 -33.84 20.16 26.00
N ILE A 437 -33.08 19.62 25.05
CA ILE A 437 -33.12 18.20 24.69
C ILE A 437 -31.80 17.57 25.11
N PHE A 438 -31.84 16.67 26.08
CA PHE A 438 -30.68 15.87 26.45
C PHE A 438 -30.64 14.63 25.57
N VAL A 439 -29.49 14.40 24.94
CA VAL A 439 -29.20 13.26 24.07
C VAL A 439 -28.16 12.39 24.76
N ILE A 440 -28.46 11.11 24.93
CA ILE A 440 -27.58 10.15 25.60
C ILE A 440 -27.14 9.09 24.61
N GLU A 441 -25.83 8.84 24.54
CA GLU A 441 -25.23 7.70 23.83
C GLU A 441 -24.47 6.82 24.82
N VAL A 442 -24.77 5.52 24.80
CA VAL A 442 -24.24 4.49 25.70
C VAL A 442 -23.41 3.53 24.88
N PHE A 443 -22.16 3.29 25.29
CA PHE A 443 -21.35 2.28 24.62
C PHE A 443 -20.38 1.55 25.54
N SER A 444 -20.08 0.31 25.17
CA SER A 444 -19.13 -0.55 25.87
C SER A 444 -17.82 -0.68 25.09
N LEU A 445 -16.69 -0.60 25.78
CA LEU A 445 -15.38 -0.89 25.22
C LEU A 445 -14.63 -1.92 26.05
N SER A 446 -14.03 -2.89 25.37
CA SER A 446 -13.25 -3.96 26.01
C SER A 446 -11.76 -3.64 26.16
N LYS A 447 -11.24 -2.63 25.43
CA LYS A 447 -9.81 -2.28 25.41
C LYS A 447 -9.60 -0.79 25.11
N MET A 448 -8.49 -0.25 25.63
CA MET A 448 -7.95 1.05 25.24
C MET A 448 -7.33 1.04 23.83
N GLY A 449 -7.00 2.24 23.33
CA GLY A 449 -6.21 2.44 22.12
C GLY A 449 -6.99 3.06 20.97
N ARG A 450 -6.61 2.74 19.74
CA ARG A 450 -7.17 3.38 18.53
C ARG A 450 -8.68 3.20 18.40
N ILE A 451 -9.22 2.04 18.80
CA ILE A 451 -10.67 1.76 18.70
C ILE A 451 -11.46 2.68 19.64
N ALA A 452 -11.00 2.87 20.87
CA ALA A 452 -11.63 3.76 21.84
C ALA A 452 -11.66 5.21 21.33
N THR A 453 -10.51 5.72 20.87
CA THR A 453 -10.41 7.08 20.31
C THR A 453 -11.31 7.27 19.09
N LEU A 454 -11.37 6.28 18.18
CA LEU A 454 -12.26 6.37 17.01
C LEU A 454 -13.74 6.41 17.41
N LYS A 455 -14.14 5.62 18.41
CA LYS A 455 -15.54 5.57 18.87
C LYS A 455 -15.94 6.86 19.59
N ILE A 456 -15.07 7.38 20.47
CA ILE A 456 -15.27 8.66 21.16
C ILE A 456 -15.40 9.80 20.12
N SER A 457 -14.48 9.86 19.16
CA SER A 457 -14.49 10.88 18.10
C SER A 457 -15.73 10.79 17.20
N ASP A 458 -16.20 9.59 16.86
CA ASP A 458 -17.42 9.40 16.08
C ASP A 458 -18.66 9.95 16.79
N ILE A 459 -18.78 9.68 18.10
CA ILE A 459 -19.90 10.17 18.92
C ILE A 459 -19.81 11.68 19.10
N ASP A 460 -18.64 12.23 19.41
CA ASP A 460 -18.45 13.69 19.56
C ASP A 460 -18.78 14.44 18.26
N HIS A 461 -18.36 13.90 17.12
CA HIS A 461 -18.70 14.46 15.81
C HIS A 461 -20.22 14.39 15.53
N ARG A 462 -20.90 13.32 15.97
CA ARG A 462 -22.36 13.21 15.87
C ARG A 462 -23.04 14.27 16.75
N PHE A 463 -22.57 14.46 17.97
CA PHE A 463 -23.06 15.48 18.91
C PHE A 463 -22.89 16.90 18.35
N ARG A 464 -21.73 17.23 17.79
CA ARG A 464 -21.53 18.48 17.03
C ARG A 464 -22.60 18.64 15.96
N GLY A 465 -22.80 17.60 15.16
CA GLY A 465 -23.75 17.63 14.05
C GLY A 465 -25.21 17.87 14.49
N LEU A 466 -25.60 17.35 15.66
CA LEU A 466 -26.90 17.57 16.30
C LEU A 466 -27.03 19.00 16.85
N LYS A 467 -26.02 19.49 17.59
CA LYS A 467 -26.00 20.84 18.17
C LYS A 467 -26.04 21.94 17.13
N MET A 468 -25.35 21.75 16.00
CA MET A 468 -25.42 22.66 14.86
C MET A 468 -26.83 22.76 14.26
N ASN A 469 -27.62 21.68 14.33
CA ASN A 469 -29.01 21.68 13.86
C ASN A 469 -29.97 22.24 14.90
N ASN A 470 -29.73 21.96 16.18
CA ASN A 470 -30.52 22.47 17.29
C ASN A 470 -29.59 22.84 18.47
N PRO A 471 -29.29 24.14 18.65
CA PRO A 471 -28.39 24.62 19.71
C PRO A 471 -28.86 24.32 21.15
N ASN A 472 -30.14 23.99 21.34
CA ASN A 472 -30.68 23.64 22.67
C ASN A 472 -30.43 22.16 23.05
N ILE A 473 -29.68 21.42 22.23
CA ILE A 473 -29.29 20.05 22.56
C ILE A 473 -28.12 20.05 23.56
N LYS A 474 -28.28 19.28 24.63
CA LYS A 474 -27.22 18.89 25.56
C LYS A 474 -26.88 17.41 25.40
N THR A 475 -25.60 17.06 25.43
CA THR A 475 -25.13 15.72 25.06
C THR A 475 -24.42 15.02 26.21
N ILE A 476 -24.80 13.77 26.46
CA ILE A 476 -24.28 12.92 27.53
C ILE A 476 -23.69 11.66 26.89
N MET A 477 -22.43 11.39 27.18
CA MET A 477 -21.73 10.18 26.78
C MET A 477 -21.61 9.25 28.00
N ILE A 478 -22.13 8.03 27.90
CA ILE A 478 -22.05 7.02 28.97
C ILE A 478 -21.17 5.87 28.54
N ILE A 479 -20.11 5.64 29.31
CA ILE A 479 -19.04 4.70 28.97
C ILE A 479 -19.08 3.49 29.91
N SER A 480 -19.17 2.30 29.32
CA SER A 480 -19.14 1.01 30.02
C SER A 480 -17.93 0.18 29.62
N SER A 481 -17.48 -0.67 30.52
CA SER A 481 -16.46 -1.70 30.30
C SER A 481 -16.65 -2.83 31.30
N LYS A 482 -16.09 -4.00 31.00
CA LYS A 482 -16.09 -5.14 31.92
C LYS A 482 -15.36 -4.82 33.23
N GLU A 483 -14.34 -3.96 33.17
CA GLU A 483 -13.55 -3.53 34.32
C GLU A 483 -13.90 -2.08 34.66
N LYS A 484 -14.36 -1.84 35.88
CA LYS A 484 -14.77 -0.52 36.37
C LYS A 484 -13.68 0.54 36.21
N GLU A 485 -12.44 0.20 36.54
CA GLU A 485 -11.30 1.11 36.40
C GLU A 485 -11.02 1.46 34.92
N LEU A 486 -11.22 0.50 34.01
CA LEU A 486 -11.07 0.76 32.58
C LEU A 486 -12.13 1.76 32.07
N SER A 487 -13.39 1.66 32.53
CA SER A 487 -14.43 2.64 32.21
C SER A 487 -14.03 4.06 32.63
N LYS A 488 -13.45 4.21 33.83
CA LYS A 488 -12.98 5.51 34.34
C LYS A 488 -11.84 6.08 33.48
N ILE A 489 -10.84 5.26 33.15
CA ILE A 489 -9.71 5.68 32.31
C ILE A 489 -10.20 6.13 30.92
N ILE A 490 -11.15 5.40 30.32
CA ILE A 490 -11.74 5.79 29.03
C ILE A 490 -12.53 7.11 29.18
N ALA A 491 -13.28 7.29 30.26
CA ALA A 491 -14.04 8.51 30.52
C ALA A 491 -13.12 9.73 30.71
N GLU A 492 -12.01 9.59 31.44
CA GLU A 492 -10.99 10.64 31.55
C GLU A 492 -10.39 10.99 30.20
N LYS A 493 -10.09 9.98 29.38
CA LYS A 493 -9.62 10.20 28.01
C LYS A 493 -10.65 10.93 27.16
N ALA A 494 -11.92 10.53 27.22
CA ALA A 494 -12.99 11.21 26.49
C ALA A 494 -13.07 12.68 26.90
N LYS A 495 -13.01 13.00 28.20
CA LYS A 495 -13.00 14.39 28.71
C LYS A 495 -11.88 15.25 28.12
N MET A 496 -10.72 14.65 27.80
CA MET A 496 -9.59 15.36 27.20
C MET A 496 -9.69 15.49 25.67
N GLU A 497 -10.42 14.60 24.99
CA GLU A 497 -10.45 14.50 23.52
C GLU A 497 -11.73 15.07 22.88
N THR A 498 -12.82 15.20 23.63
CA THR A 498 -14.11 15.68 23.11
C THR A 498 -14.27 17.19 23.25
N PHE A 499 -14.89 17.83 22.26
CA PHE A 499 -15.19 19.27 22.30
C PHE A 499 -16.69 19.56 22.38
N ASP A 500 -17.52 18.67 21.83
CA ASP A 500 -18.96 18.89 21.63
C ASP A 500 -19.82 17.98 22.51
N THR A 501 -19.19 17.25 23.43
CA THR A 501 -19.85 16.45 24.46
C THR A 501 -19.96 17.28 25.74
N ASP A 502 -21.18 17.56 26.23
CA ASP A 502 -21.33 18.38 27.45
C ASP A 502 -20.98 17.59 28.71
N PHE A 503 -21.39 16.32 28.78
CA PHE A 503 -21.25 15.49 29.97
C PHE A 503 -20.73 14.11 29.62
N ILE A 504 -19.78 13.62 30.41
CA ILE A 504 -19.18 12.29 30.25
C ILE A 504 -19.27 11.57 31.59
N LEU A 505 -19.97 10.45 31.57
CA LEU A 505 -20.23 9.60 32.73
C LEU A 505 -19.76 8.17 32.45
N THR A 506 -19.38 7.46 33.51
CA THR A 506 -19.29 5.99 33.46
C THR A 506 -20.65 5.36 33.74
N ILE A 507 -20.84 4.09 33.37
CA ILE A 507 -22.08 3.35 33.63
C ILE A 507 -22.44 3.29 35.13
N ASP A 508 -21.45 3.35 36.01
CA ASP A 508 -21.65 3.40 37.47
C ASP A 508 -22.09 4.77 37.98
N GLU A 509 -21.98 5.81 37.16
CA GLU A 509 -22.31 7.20 37.49
C GLU A 509 -23.62 7.65 36.85
N VAL A 510 -24.39 6.73 36.27
CA VAL A 510 -25.68 7.02 35.60
C VAL A 510 -26.64 7.74 36.54
N GLU A 511 -26.54 7.53 37.86
CA GLU A 511 -27.35 8.24 38.85
C GLU A 511 -27.15 9.76 38.85
N LYS A 512 -26.00 10.24 38.36
CA LYS A 512 -25.72 11.68 38.22
C LYS A 512 -26.59 12.35 37.15
N ILE A 513 -27.22 11.60 36.25
CA ILE A 513 -28.09 12.17 35.21
C ILE A 513 -29.22 12.99 35.83
N ALA A 514 -29.76 12.58 36.99
CA ALA A 514 -30.77 13.35 37.70
C ALA A 514 -30.33 14.80 37.91
N SER A 515 -29.11 15.01 38.42
CA SER A 515 -28.54 16.35 38.66
C SER A 515 -28.22 17.15 37.41
N LEU A 516 -28.11 16.50 36.24
CA LEU A 516 -27.81 17.15 34.97
C LEU A 516 -29.08 17.63 34.25
N VAL A 517 -30.22 17.00 34.56
CA VAL A 517 -31.49 17.17 33.84
C VAL A 517 -32.56 17.86 34.70
N THR A 518 -32.35 17.97 36.00
CA THR A 518 -33.06 18.90 36.90
C THR A 518 -32.50 20.30 36.81
#